data_AF-A0A6P4EHI9-F1
#
_entry.id   AF-A0A6P4EHI9-F1
#
_cell.length_a   1.000
_cell.length_b   1.000
_cell.length_c   1.000
_cell.angle_alpha   90.00
_cell.angle_beta   90.00
_cell.angle_gamma   90.00
#
_symmetry.space_group_name_H-M   'P 1'
#
loop_
_entity.id
_entity.type
_entity.pdbx_description
1 polymer ?
#
loop_
_entity_poly.entity_id
_entity_poly.type
_entity_poly.pdbx_seq_one_letter_code
_entity_poly.pdbx_strand_id
1 'polypeptide(L)'
;MKIIALFLLANIGNILGKTLEHENANATKKLEYIVEKYKYLSTGNAEFAQWIKKLYKVNMGNSMMEKMKLYAEFLLYDDRRQYLEKKIKNRIDTINELIKDTKKDKKCIKYYQRQKKSLQMAYKFANKTKINNIFHNSKTCEEKTESNEDNDLYSYY
;
A
#
# COMPACT_ATOMS: atom_id res chain seq x y z
N MET A 1 -49.18 28.82 -17.20
CA MET A 1 -47.83 28.35 -17.59
C MET A 1 -46.82 28.29 -16.43
N LYS A 2 -46.81 29.23 -15.47
CA LYS A 2 -45.81 29.23 -14.36
C LYS A 2 -45.91 28.04 -13.39
N ILE A 3 -47.12 27.54 -13.12
CA ILE A 3 -47.37 26.44 -12.17
C ILE A 3 -46.83 25.09 -12.68
N ILE A 4 -46.98 24.81 -13.99
CA ILE A 4 -46.48 23.58 -14.62
C ILE A 4 -44.94 23.55 -14.56
N ALA A 5 -44.28 24.67 -14.78
CA ALA A 5 -42.82 24.78 -14.66
C ALA A 5 -42.34 24.49 -13.22
N LEU A 6 -43.06 24.94 -12.18
CA LEU A 6 -42.72 24.65 -10.79
C LEU A 6 -42.84 23.15 -10.46
N PHE A 7 -43.89 22.47 -10.94
CA PHE A 7 -44.05 21.03 -10.75
C PHE A 7 -42.95 20.24 -11.46
N LEU A 8 -42.60 20.62 -12.69
CA LEU A 8 -41.51 19.98 -13.44
C LEU A 8 -40.17 20.16 -12.71
N LEU A 9 -39.87 21.37 -12.23
CA LEU A 9 -38.64 21.64 -11.47
C LEU A 9 -38.58 20.87 -10.14
N ALA A 10 -39.69 20.78 -9.40
CA ALA A 10 -39.76 20.01 -8.17
C ALA A 10 -39.53 18.51 -8.41
N ASN A 11 -40.10 17.96 -9.48
CA ASN A 11 -39.95 16.54 -9.81
C ASN A 11 -38.50 16.22 -10.24
N ILE A 12 -37.89 17.09 -11.05
CA ILE A 12 -36.47 16.99 -11.43
C ILE A 12 -35.57 17.07 -10.18
N GLY A 13 -35.83 18.02 -9.27
CA GLY A 13 -35.08 18.16 -8.02
C GLY A 13 -35.14 16.91 -7.13
N ASN A 14 -36.30 16.27 -7.03
CA ASN A 14 -36.48 15.04 -6.27
C ASN A 14 -35.70 13.86 -6.89
N ILE A 15 -35.76 13.70 -8.22
CA ILE A 15 -34.99 12.66 -8.94
C ILE A 15 -33.48 12.89 -8.76
N LEU A 16 -33.02 14.13 -8.89
CA LEU A 16 -31.61 14.48 -8.73
C LEU A 16 -31.14 14.19 -7.29
N GLY A 17 -31.95 14.56 -6.30
CA GLY A 17 -31.68 14.30 -4.88
C GLY A 17 -31.51 12.80 -4.58
N LYS A 18 -32.46 11.97 -5.00
CA LYS A 18 -32.39 10.50 -4.83
C LYS A 18 -31.16 9.90 -5.51
N THR A 19 -30.81 10.39 -6.69
CA THR A 19 -29.62 9.92 -7.43
C THR A 19 -28.34 10.26 -6.65
N LEU A 20 -28.24 11.47 -6.12
CA LEU A 20 -27.09 11.90 -5.33
C LEU A 20 -26.97 11.12 -4.01
N GLU A 21 -28.09 10.86 -3.34
CA GLU A 21 -28.13 10.02 -2.14
C GLU A 21 -27.66 8.59 -2.41
N HIS A 22 -28.13 7.99 -3.51
CA HIS A 22 -27.71 6.65 -3.94
C HIS A 22 -26.21 6.58 -4.20
N GLU A 23 -25.65 7.55 -4.93
CA GLU A 23 -24.23 7.58 -5.23
C GLU A 23 -23.36 7.83 -3.98
N ASN A 24 -23.82 8.67 -3.05
CA ASN A 24 -23.15 8.85 -1.77
C ASN A 24 -23.17 7.57 -0.94
N ALA A 25 -24.30 6.84 -0.91
CA ALA A 25 -24.41 5.56 -0.23
C ALA A 25 -23.47 4.51 -0.84
N ASN A 26 -23.35 4.48 -2.17
CA ASN A 26 -22.39 3.62 -2.86
C ASN A 26 -20.94 3.98 -2.53
N ALA A 27 -20.61 5.27 -2.47
CA ALA A 27 -19.29 5.72 -2.05
C ALA A 27 -18.98 5.30 -0.61
N THR A 28 -19.93 5.42 0.31
CA THR A 28 -19.81 4.94 1.70
C THR A 28 -19.51 3.43 1.73
N LYS A 29 -20.31 2.61 1.02
CA LYS A 29 -20.11 1.14 0.98
C LYS A 29 -18.72 0.75 0.47
N LYS A 30 -18.20 1.45 -0.53
CA LYS A 30 -16.84 1.19 -1.07
C LYS A 30 -15.75 1.46 -0.02
N LEU A 31 -15.85 2.56 0.72
CA LEU A 31 -14.88 2.88 1.77
C LEU A 31 -14.99 1.92 2.95
N GLU A 32 -16.22 1.62 3.38
CA GLU A 32 -16.49 0.66 4.46
C GLU A 32 -15.88 -0.71 4.15
N TYR A 33 -16.08 -1.22 2.94
CA TYR A 33 -15.47 -2.47 2.48
C TYR A 33 -13.95 -2.45 2.60
N ILE A 34 -13.28 -1.37 2.18
CA ILE A 34 -11.83 -1.24 2.28
C ILE A 34 -11.37 -1.22 3.74
N VAL A 35 -12.03 -0.43 4.58
CA VAL A 35 -11.70 -0.32 6.01
C VAL A 35 -11.82 -1.69 6.68
N GLU A 36 -12.93 -2.39 6.47
CA GLU A 36 -13.18 -3.71 7.06
C GLU A 36 -12.18 -4.76 6.56
N LYS A 37 -11.88 -4.76 5.26
CA LYS A 37 -10.90 -5.67 4.65
C LYS A 37 -9.51 -5.50 5.26
N TYR A 38 -9.08 -4.25 5.48
CA TYR A 38 -7.67 -3.96 5.77
C TYR A 38 -7.38 -3.51 7.20
N LYS A 39 -8.38 -3.27 8.07
CA LYS A 39 -8.16 -2.79 9.44
C LYS A 39 -7.11 -3.60 10.21
N TYR A 40 -7.20 -4.93 10.16
CA TYR A 40 -6.23 -5.81 10.82
C TYR A 40 -4.93 -5.97 10.02
N LEU A 41 -5.04 -6.04 8.69
CA LEU A 41 -3.88 -6.21 7.79
C LEU A 41 -2.94 -5.00 7.80
N SER A 42 -3.43 -3.82 8.16
CA SER A 42 -2.64 -2.60 8.30
C SER A 42 -1.77 -2.57 9.56
N THR A 43 -1.97 -3.51 10.49
CA THR A 43 -1.24 -3.56 11.75
C THR A 43 0.26 -3.75 11.52
N GLY A 44 1.06 -2.90 12.15
CA GLY A 44 2.52 -2.93 12.01
C GLY A 44 3.05 -2.21 10.76
N ASN A 45 2.19 -1.63 9.92
CA ASN A 45 2.60 -0.71 8.87
C ASN A 45 1.96 0.67 9.10
N ALA A 46 2.76 1.64 9.57
CA ALA A 46 2.25 2.94 9.99
C ALA A 46 1.60 3.74 8.85
N GLU A 47 2.19 3.73 7.66
CA GLU A 47 1.63 4.40 6.48
C GLU A 47 0.28 3.77 6.08
N PHE A 48 0.21 2.43 6.06
CA PHE A 48 -1.02 1.74 5.71
C PHE A 48 -2.12 1.98 6.75
N ALA A 49 -1.78 1.94 8.04
CA ALA A 49 -2.72 2.23 9.12
C ALA A 49 -3.27 3.67 9.03
N GLN A 50 -2.43 4.63 8.64
CA GLN A 50 -2.87 6.02 8.41
C GLN A 50 -3.87 6.12 7.26
N TRP A 51 -3.66 5.38 6.16
CA TRP A 51 -4.63 5.30 5.07
C TRP A 51 -5.98 4.74 5.54
N ILE A 52 -5.98 3.62 6.27
CA ILE A 52 -7.21 3.03 6.78
C ILE A 52 -7.93 3.98 7.75
N LYS A 53 -7.18 4.68 8.62
CA LYS A 53 -7.75 5.71 9.51
C LYS A 53 -8.35 6.88 8.74
N LYS A 54 -7.71 7.34 7.65
CA LYS A 54 -8.22 8.43 6.79
C LYS A 54 -9.52 8.00 6.11
N LEU A 55 -9.57 6.79 5.56
CA LEU A 55 -10.76 6.21 4.93
C LEU A 55 -11.92 6.11 5.92
N TYR A 56 -11.67 5.58 7.12
CA TYR A 56 -12.68 5.47 8.17
C TYR A 56 -13.28 6.84 8.53
N LYS A 57 -12.42 7.87 8.71
CA LYS A 57 -12.88 9.24 9.02
C LYS A 57 -13.76 9.84 7.93
N VAL A 58 -13.34 9.72 6.66
CA VAL A 58 -14.11 10.26 5.53
C VAL A 58 -15.41 9.47 5.29
N ASN A 59 -15.40 8.16 5.59
CA ASN A 59 -16.60 7.33 5.49
C ASN A 59 -17.72 7.80 6.42
N MET A 60 -17.39 8.28 7.63
CA MET A 60 -18.35 8.84 8.59
C MET A 60 -18.89 10.22 8.18
N GLY A 61 -18.29 10.88 7.18
CA GLY A 61 -18.73 12.18 6.70
C GLY A 61 -19.85 12.09 5.64
N ASN A 62 -20.39 13.25 5.27
CA ASN A 62 -21.48 13.36 4.28
C ASN A 62 -20.98 13.70 2.86
N SER A 63 -19.71 14.07 2.68
CA SER A 63 -19.17 14.50 1.40
C SER A 63 -18.89 13.32 0.47
N MET A 64 -19.78 13.12 -0.52
CA MET A 64 -19.60 12.11 -1.57
C MET A 64 -18.32 12.35 -2.39
N MET A 65 -18.02 13.60 -2.72
CA MET A 65 -16.83 13.97 -3.49
C MET A 65 -15.54 13.58 -2.77
N GLU A 66 -15.46 13.85 -1.46
CA GLU A 66 -14.30 13.44 -0.65
C GLU A 66 -14.16 11.92 -0.59
N LYS A 67 -15.27 11.18 -0.44
CA LYS A 67 -15.25 9.72 -0.44
C LYS A 67 -14.72 9.15 -1.75
N MET A 68 -15.23 9.64 -2.89
CA MET A 68 -14.80 9.19 -4.21
C MET A 68 -13.34 9.54 -4.50
N LYS A 69 -12.91 10.76 -4.16
CA LYS A 69 -11.51 11.17 -4.29
C LYS A 69 -10.60 10.27 -3.47
N LEU A 70 -10.95 10.05 -2.19
CA LEU A 70 -10.12 9.25 -1.30
C LEU A 70 -10.08 7.78 -1.69
N TYR A 71 -11.19 7.23 -2.20
CA TYR A 71 -11.24 5.89 -2.77
C TYR A 71 -10.22 5.74 -3.91
N ALA A 72 -10.22 6.67 -4.87
CA ALA A 72 -9.29 6.64 -5.99
C ALA A 72 -7.82 6.78 -5.55
N GLU A 73 -7.53 7.71 -4.63
CA GLU A 73 -6.18 7.88 -4.06
C GLU A 73 -5.70 6.59 -3.36
N PHE A 74 -6.59 5.94 -2.60
CA PHE A 74 -6.25 4.70 -1.91
C PHE A 74 -5.97 3.54 -2.88
N LEU A 75 -6.74 3.41 -3.96
CA LEU A 75 -6.49 2.34 -4.94
C LEU A 75 -5.10 2.47 -5.58
N LEU A 76 -4.67 3.69 -5.91
CA LEU A 76 -3.33 3.94 -6.42
C LEU A 76 -2.24 3.62 -5.38
N TYR A 77 -2.48 4.01 -4.13
CA TYR A 77 -1.60 3.66 -3.03
C TYR A 77 -1.47 2.13 -2.84
N ASP A 78 -2.60 1.43 -2.81
CA ASP A 78 -2.68 0.00 -2.52
C ASP A 78 -2.09 -0.84 -3.65
N ASP A 79 -2.32 -0.46 -4.91
CA ASP A 79 -1.67 -1.09 -6.08
C ASP A 79 -0.14 -1.01 -5.98
N ARG A 80 0.39 0.19 -5.70
CA ARG A 80 1.83 0.38 -5.48
C ARG A 80 2.34 -0.42 -4.29
N ARG A 81 1.60 -0.47 -3.18
CA ARG A 81 1.95 -1.25 -1.99
C ARG A 81 2.06 -2.74 -2.33
N GLN A 82 1.04 -3.31 -2.97
CA GLN A 82 1.01 -4.71 -3.36
C GLN A 82 2.11 -5.07 -4.37
N TYR A 83 2.36 -4.19 -5.35
CA TYR A 83 3.46 -4.36 -6.30
C TYR A 83 4.82 -4.46 -5.60
N LEU A 84 5.10 -3.57 -4.66
CA LEU A 84 6.36 -3.57 -3.90
C LEU A 84 6.48 -4.80 -2.99
N GLU A 85 5.39 -5.19 -2.32
CA GLU A 85 5.35 -6.40 -1.49
C GLU A 85 5.60 -7.66 -2.32
N LYS A 86 5.05 -7.74 -3.54
CA LYS A 86 5.35 -8.83 -4.49
C LYS A 86 6.82 -8.84 -4.89
N LYS A 87 7.44 -7.67 -5.14
CA LYS A 87 8.88 -7.58 -5.45
C LYS A 87 9.75 -8.02 -4.27
N ILE A 88 9.39 -7.63 -3.04
CA ILE A 88 10.05 -8.09 -1.82
C ILE A 88 9.95 -9.62 -1.71
N LYS A 89 8.74 -10.18 -1.88
CA LYS A 89 8.52 -11.63 -1.84
C LYS A 89 9.40 -12.36 -2.84
N ASN A 90 9.35 -11.96 -4.11
CA ASN A 90 10.13 -12.60 -5.17
C ASN A 90 11.64 -12.56 -4.86
N ARG A 91 12.14 -11.44 -4.33
CA ARG A 91 13.56 -11.34 -3.97
C ARG A 91 13.91 -12.23 -2.78
N ILE A 92 13.06 -12.33 -1.76
CA ILE A 92 13.23 -13.28 -0.65
C ILE A 92 13.27 -14.71 -1.16
N ASP A 93 12.40 -15.07 -2.10
CA ASP A 93 12.35 -16.41 -2.71
C ASP A 93 13.66 -16.71 -3.45
N THR A 94 14.17 -15.76 -4.25
CA THR A 94 15.50 -15.88 -4.87
C THR A 94 16.61 -16.04 -3.85
N ILE A 95 16.60 -15.25 -2.77
CA ILE A 95 17.58 -15.34 -1.69
C ILE A 95 17.54 -16.71 -1.00
N ASN A 96 16.36 -17.29 -0.80
CA ASN A 96 16.24 -18.62 -0.21
C ASN A 96 16.94 -19.69 -1.07
N GLU A 97 16.82 -19.61 -2.39
CA GLU A 97 17.53 -20.52 -3.30
C GLU A 97 19.04 -20.28 -3.27
N LEU A 98 19.49 -19.01 -3.22
CA LEU A 98 20.90 -18.67 -3.08
C LEU A 98 21.51 -19.17 -1.76
N ILE A 99 20.74 -19.20 -0.67
CA ILE A 99 21.20 -19.71 0.63
C ILE A 99 21.31 -21.24 0.63
N LYS A 100 20.48 -21.95 -0.14
CA LYS A 100 20.53 -23.42 -0.26
C LYS A 100 21.68 -23.92 -1.14
N ASP A 101 22.23 -23.06 -1.99
CA ASP A 101 23.33 -23.40 -2.88
C ASP A 101 24.60 -23.74 -2.09
N THR A 102 24.95 -25.03 -2.06
CA THR A 102 26.09 -25.58 -1.33
C THR A 102 27.45 -25.15 -1.89
N LYS A 103 27.48 -24.54 -3.09
CA LYS A 103 28.70 -24.04 -3.71
C LYS A 103 29.11 -22.66 -3.19
N LYS A 104 28.23 -21.95 -2.46
CA LYS A 104 28.52 -20.61 -1.94
C LYS A 104 29.36 -20.64 -0.68
N ASP A 105 30.26 -19.66 -0.58
CA ASP A 105 31.05 -19.47 0.63
C ASP A 105 30.19 -19.00 1.82
N LYS A 106 30.75 -19.12 3.03
CA LYS A 106 30.06 -18.71 4.26
C LYS A 106 29.78 -17.20 4.30
N LYS A 107 30.59 -16.37 3.63
CA LYS A 107 30.47 -14.90 3.62
C LYS A 107 29.22 -14.50 2.85
N CYS A 108 29.02 -15.04 1.66
CA CYS A 108 27.86 -14.85 0.81
C CYS A 108 26.58 -15.40 1.47
N ILE A 109 26.64 -16.55 2.13
CA ILE A 109 25.49 -17.05 2.90
C ILE A 109 25.06 -16.04 3.97
N LYS A 110 26.01 -15.52 4.76
CA LYS A 110 25.72 -14.48 5.78
C LYS A 110 25.19 -13.19 5.14
N TYR A 111 25.75 -12.77 4.02
CA TYR A 111 25.30 -11.60 3.25
C TYR A 111 23.83 -11.75 2.83
N TYR A 112 23.46 -12.88 2.22
CA TYR A 112 22.09 -13.16 1.82
C TYR A 112 21.12 -13.30 3.00
N GLN A 113 21.57 -13.85 4.13
CA GLN A 113 20.76 -13.89 5.36
C GLN A 113 20.44 -12.48 5.88
N ARG A 114 21.41 -11.55 5.82
CA ARG A 114 21.17 -10.13 6.17
C ARG A 114 20.17 -9.48 5.22
N GLN A 115 20.32 -9.70 3.90
CA GLN A 115 19.37 -9.19 2.93
C GLN A 115 17.94 -9.69 3.20
N LYS A 116 17.80 -11.00 3.46
CA LYS A 116 16.51 -11.62 3.79
C LYS A 116 15.86 -10.95 5.00
N LYS A 117 16.60 -10.74 6.09
CA LYS A 117 16.09 -10.07 7.30
C LYS A 117 15.65 -8.64 7.01
N SER A 118 16.45 -7.86 6.28
CA SER A 118 16.11 -6.49 5.87
C SER A 118 14.81 -6.46 5.05
N LEU A 119 14.67 -7.34 4.05
CA LEU A 119 13.48 -7.45 3.22
C LEU A 119 12.24 -7.93 3.99
N GLN A 120 12.39 -8.82 4.97
CA GLN A 120 11.29 -9.24 5.84
C GLN A 120 10.76 -8.09 6.69
N MET A 121 11.63 -7.19 7.16
CA MET A 121 11.21 -5.98 7.86
C MET A 121 10.55 -4.97 6.93
N ALA A 122 10.99 -4.90 5.67
CA ALA A 122 10.49 -3.92 4.70
C ALA A 122 8.97 -3.98 4.44
N TYR A 123 8.31 -5.14 4.63
CA TYR A 123 6.83 -5.23 4.56
C TYR A 123 6.12 -4.22 5.47
N LYS A 124 6.72 -3.90 6.62
CA LYS A 124 6.18 -2.99 7.63
C LYS A 124 6.43 -1.51 7.33
N PHE A 125 7.26 -1.20 6.34
CA PHE A 125 7.64 0.19 6.05
C PHE A 125 6.73 0.86 5.03
N ALA A 126 6.85 2.18 4.93
CA ALA A 126 6.19 2.98 3.91
C ALA A 126 6.65 2.58 2.49
N ASN A 127 5.82 2.84 1.49
CA ASN A 127 6.13 2.49 0.09
C ASN A 127 7.44 3.11 -0.41
N LYS A 128 7.78 4.33 0.03
CA LYS A 128 9.08 4.97 -0.28
C LYS A 128 10.25 4.16 0.28
N THR A 129 10.18 3.78 1.56
CA THR A 129 11.22 3.01 2.24
C THR A 129 11.31 1.57 1.70
N LYS A 130 10.19 0.96 1.28
CA LYS A 130 10.16 -0.33 0.58
C LYS A 130 11.00 -0.31 -0.70
N ILE A 131 10.86 0.72 -1.52
CA ILE A 131 11.63 0.87 -2.77
C ILE A 131 13.13 0.91 -2.47
N ASN A 132 13.53 1.71 -1.48
CA ASN A 132 14.93 1.80 -1.07
C ASN A 132 15.45 0.44 -0.60
N ASN A 133 14.68 -0.29 0.22
CA ASN A 133 15.08 -1.62 0.69
C ASN A 133 15.21 -2.63 -0.46
N ILE A 134 14.30 -2.62 -1.43
CA ILE A 134 14.40 -3.48 -2.63
C ILE A 134 15.68 -3.17 -3.40
N PHE A 135 16.01 -1.89 -3.60
CA PHE A 135 17.20 -1.47 -4.33
C PHE A 135 18.48 -1.92 -3.63
N HIS A 136 18.63 -1.64 -2.34
CA HIS A 136 19.84 -2.01 -1.58
C HIS A 136 20.04 -3.54 -1.50
N ASN A 137 18.94 -4.30 -1.42
CA ASN A 137 18.98 -5.75 -1.32
C ASN A 137 18.87 -6.46 -2.69
N SER A 138 19.08 -5.76 -3.80
CA SER A 138 19.04 -6.34 -5.15
C SER A 138 20.39 -6.95 -5.58
N LYS A 139 21.49 -6.49 -4.97
CA LYS A 139 22.86 -6.89 -5.33
C LYS A 139 23.11 -8.37 -5.04
N THR A 140 23.94 -8.99 -5.87
CA THR A 140 24.52 -10.31 -5.63
C THR A 140 25.80 -10.19 -4.81
N CYS A 141 26.12 -11.20 -4.02
CA CYS A 141 27.43 -11.32 -3.41
C CYS A 141 28.48 -11.51 -4.50
N GLU A 142 29.45 -10.60 -4.59
CA GLU A 142 30.63 -10.75 -5.44
C GLU A 142 31.67 -11.57 -4.67
N GLU A 143 32.08 -12.71 -5.22
CA GLU A 143 33.05 -13.61 -4.58
C GLU A 143 34.48 -13.02 -4.55
N LYS A 144 34.73 -11.92 -5.28
CA LYS A 144 36.06 -11.34 -5.45
C LYS A 144 36.03 -9.82 -5.64
N THR A 145 35.82 -9.08 -4.56
CA THR A 145 36.37 -7.72 -4.40
C THR A 145 36.40 -7.39 -2.91
N GLU A 146 37.60 -7.12 -2.41
CA GLU A 146 37.78 -6.42 -1.15
C GLU A 146 37.19 -5.02 -1.29
N SER A 147 36.04 -4.81 -0.68
CA SER A 147 35.83 -3.56 0.05
C SER A 147 35.32 -3.94 1.42
N ASN A 148 36.12 -3.59 2.43
CA ASN A 148 35.69 -3.53 3.81
C ASN A 148 34.54 -2.53 3.92
N GLU A 149 33.30 -2.97 3.68
CA GLU A 149 32.12 -2.30 4.23
C GLU A 149 31.85 -2.90 5.61
N ASP A 150 32.86 -2.78 6.48
CA ASP A 150 32.63 -2.63 7.91
C ASP A 150 32.18 -1.17 8.10
N ASN A 151 31.04 -1.02 8.78
CA ASN A 151 30.28 0.19 9.11
C ASN A 151 29.24 0.68 8.08
N ASP A 152 27.99 0.46 8.50
CA ASP A 152 26.92 1.45 8.56
C ASP A 152 26.43 2.10 7.25
N LEU A 153 25.35 1.53 6.69
CA LEU A 153 24.10 2.29 6.49
C LEU A 153 22.91 1.39 6.06
N TYR A 154 22.50 0.40 6.86
CA TYR A 154 21.13 -0.07 6.73
C TYR A 154 20.23 0.92 7.47
N SER A 155 19.85 2.00 6.78
CA SER A 155 18.94 3.03 7.31
C SER A 155 17.62 2.38 7.72
N TYR A 156 17.41 2.28 9.03
CA TYR A 156 16.13 1.91 9.66
C TYR A 156 15.17 3.11 9.74
N TYR A 157 15.20 4.00 8.74
CA TYR A 157 14.32 5.16 8.60
C TYR A 157 13.55 5.09 7.28
#